data_AF-A0A840G5R4-F1
#
_entry.id   AF-A0A840G5R4-F1
#
_cell.length_a   1.000
_cell.length_b   1.000
_cell.length_c   1.000
_cell.angle_alpha   90.00
_cell.angle_beta   90.00
_cell.angle_gamma   90.00
#
_symmetry.space_group_name_H-M   'P 1'
#
loop_
_entity.id
_entity.type
_entity.pdbx_description
1 polymer ?
#
loop_
_entity_poly.entity_id
_entity_poly.type
_entity_poly.pdbx_seq_one_letter_code
_entity_poly.pdbx_strand_id
1 'polypeptide(L)'
;MADALHYLELTALAAHLKAREISALEVTRAQLDRIDSIDRDLGSYVHVMAETAMAEAEAADADIAQGRYRGPLHGVPIALKDLFWTEGIPTAAGTTLHRDFRPSADATVVRRLKNAGAVILGKVQLTEGAYADHHPLVKPPKNPWNASYWPGISSSGSAVATAAGLCFGSLGSDTGGSIRWPCAANGLTGLKPSWGRVSRHGTFELAATLDHVGPIGRSAADVGALLGVIAGHDPNDPTSLVDPVPDYLAAAAQDVRGCGSASIPPGTATTWTLRPSACWRTPSMPSARLAPTPLMSDFPTSRRRSPTGRRTVRWKLRSLMRRPIPLARMSMVRSSPPCSRPAALYLLSTIRRSCCGGWRYAAG
;
A
#
# COMPACT_ATOMS: atom_id res chain seq x y z
N MET A 1 -32.53 -9.05 0.12
CA MET A 1 -31.94 -8.44 1.34
C MET A 1 -30.49 -8.86 1.54
N ALA A 2 -30.09 -10.13 1.33
CA ALA A 2 -28.69 -10.57 1.45
C ALA A 2 -27.70 -9.81 0.55
N ASP A 3 -28.05 -9.50 -0.71
CA ASP A 3 -27.18 -8.70 -1.59
C ASP A 3 -26.90 -7.29 -1.05
N ALA A 4 -27.79 -6.70 -0.25
CA ALA A 4 -27.54 -5.38 0.31
C ALA A 4 -26.40 -5.38 1.35
N LEU A 5 -26.17 -6.50 2.05
CA LEU A 5 -25.15 -6.61 3.09
C LEU A 5 -23.74 -6.54 2.50
N HIS A 6 -23.45 -7.34 1.48
CA HIS A 6 -22.11 -7.51 0.91
C HIS A 6 -21.55 -6.23 0.26
N TYR A 7 -22.44 -5.31 -0.11
CA TYR A 7 -22.10 -4.04 -0.73
C TYR A 7 -22.20 -2.83 0.21
N LEU A 8 -22.53 -3.02 1.50
CA LEU A 8 -22.45 -1.91 2.46
C LEU A 8 -21.04 -1.32 2.45
N GLU A 9 -20.95 0.00 2.62
CA GLU A 9 -19.68 0.64 2.94
C GLU A 9 -19.17 0.09 4.28
N LEU A 10 -17.85 -0.06 4.38
CA LEU A 10 -17.19 -0.57 5.60
C LEU A 10 -17.57 0.26 6.81
N THR A 11 -17.60 1.58 6.67
CA THR A 11 -17.98 2.52 7.74
C THR A 11 -19.44 2.38 8.16
N ALA A 12 -20.34 2.04 7.24
CA ALA A 12 -21.75 1.75 7.55
C ALA A 12 -21.88 0.41 8.30
N LEU A 13 -21.20 -0.64 7.84
CA LEU A 13 -21.13 -1.92 8.55
C LEU A 13 -20.60 -1.73 9.98
N ALA A 14 -19.54 -0.95 10.14
CA ALA A 14 -18.95 -0.67 11.45
C ALA A 14 -19.95 -0.03 12.44
N ALA A 15 -20.86 0.81 11.95
CA ALA A 15 -21.92 1.39 12.76
C ALA A 15 -22.93 0.33 13.22
N HIS A 16 -23.36 -0.56 12.33
CA HIS A 16 -24.26 -1.68 12.67
C HIS A 16 -23.63 -2.64 13.69
N LEU A 17 -22.34 -2.97 13.52
CA LEU A 17 -21.58 -3.80 14.46
C LEU A 17 -21.49 -3.14 15.84
N LYS A 18 -21.14 -1.84 15.89
CA LYS A 18 -21.05 -1.07 17.13
C LYS A 18 -22.40 -1.01 17.87
N ALA A 19 -23.48 -0.83 17.12
CA ALA A 19 -24.85 -0.82 17.64
C ALA A 19 -25.36 -2.22 18.00
N ARG A 20 -24.62 -3.28 17.65
CA ARG A 20 -24.99 -4.69 17.81
C ARG A 20 -26.29 -5.04 17.08
N GLU A 21 -26.57 -4.35 15.98
CA GLU A 21 -27.69 -4.61 15.08
C GLU A 21 -27.41 -5.82 14.18
N ILE A 22 -26.13 -6.08 13.93
CA ILE A 22 -25.61 -7.28 13.27
C ILE A 22 -24.34 -7.71 14.01
N SER A 23 -24.06 -9.01 14.07
CA SER A 23 -22.83 -9.54 14.66
C SER A 23 -21.70 -9.69 13.64
N ALA A 24 -20.45 -9.57 14.09
CA ALA A 24 -19.27 -9.81 13.27
C ALA A 24 -19.25 -11.26 12.78
N LEU A 25 -19.72 -12.21 13.59
CA LEU A 25 -19.81 -13.62 13.24
C LEU A 25 -20.78 -13.87 12.08
N GLU A 26 -21.97 -13.28 12.11
CA GLU A 26 -22.96 -13.40 11.02
C GLU A 26 -22.42 -12.82 9.72
N VAL A 27 -21.78 -11.64 9.78
CA VAL A 27 -21.23 -10.97 8.61
C VAL A 27 -20.06 -11.75 8.03
N THR A 28 -19.18 -12.27 8.89
CA THR A 28 -18.02 -13.06 8.47
C THR A 28 -18.45 -14.37 7.81
N ARG A 29 -19.42 -15.07 8.39
CA ARG A 29 -20.01 -16.27 7.79
C ARG A 29 -20.60 -15.96 6.41
N ALA A 30 -21.39 -14.90 6.31
CA ALA A 30 -21.97 -14.47 5.03
C ALA A 30 -20.89 -14.14 3.98
N GLN A 31 -19.77 -13.51 4.37
CA GLN A 31 -18.65 -13.27 3.46
C GLN A 31 -17.97 -14.57 3.01
N LEU A 32 -17.73 -15.51 3.91
CA LEU A 32 -17.11 -16.79 3.58
C LEU A 32 -17.98 -17.62 2.63
N ASP A 33 -19.29 -17.69 2.88
CA ASP A 33 -20.26 -18.36 2.00
C ASP A 33 -20.29 -17.71 0.60
N ARG A 34 -20.19 -16.38 0.54
CA ARG A 34 -20.12 -15.64 -0.72
C ARG A 34 -18.80 -15.88 -1.46
N ILE A 35 -17.68 -15.95 -0.75
CA ILE A 35 -16.37 -16.28 -1.34
C ILE A 35 -16.42 -17.68 -1.96
N ASP A 36 -16.95 -18.68 -1.25
CA ASP A 36 -17.06 -20.05 -1.77
C ASP A 36 -17.93 -20.13 -3.04
N SER A 37 -19.03 -19.38 -3.07
CA SER A 37 -19.99 -19.41 -4.20
C SER A 37 -19.55 -18.61 -5.43
N ILE A 38 -18.88 -17.46 -5.26
CA ILE A 38 -18.60 -16.51 -6.36
C ILE A 38 -17.11 -16.48 -6.75
N ASP A 39 -16.20 -16.63 -5.79
CA ASP A 39 -14.77 -16.41 -6.07
C ASP A 39 -14.15 -17.53 -6.93
N ARG A 40 -14.80 -18.68 -7.03
CA ARG A 40 -14.34 -19.76 -7.95
C ARG A 40 -14.31 -19.30 -9.40
N ASP A 41 -15.19 -18.37 -9.78
CA ASP A 41 -15.25 -17.81 -11.13
C ASP A 41 -14.35 -16.58 -11.31
N LEU A 42 -14.22 -15.76 -10.26
CA LEU A 42 -13.45 -14.52 -10.26
C LEU A 42 -11.95 -14.75 -10.01
N GLY A 43 -11.58 -15.70 -9.15
CA GLY A 43 -10.22 -16.06 -8.80
C GLY A 43 -9.46 -14.96 -8.05
N SER A 44 -10.13 -14.24 -7.14
CA SER A 44 -9.52 -13.11 -6.43
C SER A 44 -8.73 -13.53 -5.17
N TYR A 45 -9.11 -14.61 -4.49
CA TYR A 45 -8.39 -15.13 -3.33
C TYR A 45 -7.36 -16.20 -3.76
N VAL A 46 -6.17 -16.13 -3.15
CA VAL A 46 -5.16 -17.20 -3.23
C VAL A 46 -5.21 -18.11 -2.00
N HIS A 47 -5.65 -17.58 -0.85
CA HIS A 47 -5.80 -18.35 0.37
C HIS A 47 -6.91 -17.76 1.25
N VAL A 48 -7.96 -18.55 1.53
CA VAL A 48 -9.05 -18.15 2.43
C VAL A 48 -8.74 -18.66 3.84
N MET A 49 -8.90 -17.78 4.83
CA MET A 49 -8.55 -18.00 6.23
C MET A 49 -9.79 -18.24 7.09
N ALA A 50 -10.69 -19.13 6.64
CA ALA A 50 -12.04 -19.30 7.19
C ALA A 50 -12.08 -19.55 8.71
N GLU A 51 -11.29 -20.51 9.21
CA GLU A 51 -11.28 -20.89 10.63
C GLU A 51 -10.84 -19.72 11.52
N THR A 52 -9.71 -19.09 11.18
CA THR A 52 -9.18 -17.94 11.91
C THR A 52 -10.08 -16.72 11.78
N ALA A 53 -10.72 -16.49 10.63
CA ALA A 53 -11.63 -15.37 10.43
C ALA A 53 -12.88 -15.51 11.31
N MET A 54 -13.44 -16.72 11.41
CA MET A 54 -14.57 -17.00 12.31
C MET A 54 -14.18 -16.78 13.77
N ALA A 55 -13.00 -17.24 14.20
CA ALA A 55 -12.52 -17.02 15.57
C ALA A 55 -12.27 -15.53 15.88
N GLU A 56 -11.69 -14.78 14.94
CA GLU A 56 -11.51 -13.31 15.06
C GLU A 56 -12.86 -12.59 15.19
N ALA A 57 -13.87 -13.03 14.43
CA ALA A 57 -15.21 -12.47 14.49
C ALA A 57 -15.91 -12.73 15.83
N GLU A 58 -15.82 -13.97 16.35
CA GLU A 58 -16.34 -14.32 17.67
C GLU A 58 -15.69 -13.48 18.79
N ALA A 59 -14.37 -13.28 18.71
CA ALA A 59 -13.64 -12.44 19.65
C ALA A 59 -14.07 -10.96 19.57
N ALA A 60 -14.29 -10.45 18.36
CA ALA A 60 -14.79 -9.09 18.16
C ALA A 60 -16.18 -8.90 18.77
N ASP A 61 -17.11 -9.84 18.54
CA ASP A 61 -18.45 -9.79 19.12
C ASP A 61 -18.41 -9.82 20.66
N ALA A 62 -17.56 -10.68 21.23
CA ALA A 62 -17.38 -10.77 22.68
C ALA A 62 -16.86 -9.45 23.28
N ASP A 63 -15.90 -8.80 22.61
CA ASP A 63 -15.39 -7.49 23.03
C ASP A 63 -16.43 -6.38 22.90
N ILE A 64 -17.17 -6.34 21.80
CA ILE A 64 -18.24 -5.36 21.55
C ILE A 64 -19.34 -5.50 22.62
N ALA A 65 -19.75 -6.73 22.94
CA ALA A 65 -20.72 -7.00 23.99
C ALA A 65 -20.28 -6.51 25.38
N GLN A 66 -18.97 -6.47 25.62
CA GLN A 66 -18.36 -5.97 26.86
C GLN A 66 -18.00 -4.48 26.80
N GLY A 67 -18.44 -3.75 25.79
CA GLY A 67 -18.20 -2.30 25.63
C GLY A 67 -16.78 -1.93 25.17
N ARG A 68 -15.96 -2.90 24.76
CA ARG A 68 -14.58 -2.68 24.27
C ARG A 68 -14.51 -2.45 22.76
N TYR A 69 -15.33 -1.55 22.24
CA TYR A 69 -15.29 -1.22 20.82
C TYR A 69 -14.00 -0.46 20.46
N ARG A 70 -13.18 -1.03 19.56
CA ARG A 70 -11.83 -0.53 19.22
C ARG A 70 -11.80 0.46 18.06
N GLY A 71 -12.93 0.69 17.40
CA GLY A 71 -13.06 1.64 16.29
C GLY A 71 -13.61 1.00 15.01
N PRO A 72 -13.57 1.74 13.88
CA PRO A 72 -14.33 1.42 12.66
C PRO A 72 -13.97 0.10 11.96
N LEU A 73 -12.86 -0.56 12.31
CA LEU A 73 -12.52 -1.88 11.77
C LEU A 73 -12.88 -3.03 12.71
N HIS A 74 -13.34 -2.77 13.92
CA HIS A 74 -13.58 -3.82 14.89
C HIS A 74 -14.75 -4.72 14.45
N GLY A 75 -14.46 -5.99 14.16
CA GLY A 75 -15.40 -6.97 13.63
C GLY A 75 -15.62 -6.90 12.11
N VAL A 76 -14.94 -6.01 11.39
CA VAL A 76 -15.13 -5.82 9.94
C VAL A 76 -14.29 -6.82 9.15
N PRO A 77 -14.89 -7.61 8.23
CA PRO A 77 -14.14 -8.50 7.35
C PRO A 77 -13.40 -7.79 6.20
N ILE A 78 -12.08 -7.96 6.16
CA ILE A 78 -11.19 -7.37 5.16
C ILE A 78 -10.27 -8.42 4.51
N ALA A 79 -9.65 -8.06 3.38
CA ALA A 79 -8.73 -8.94 2.65
C ALA A 79 -7.35 -8.31 2.47
N LEU A 80 -6.31 -9.13 2.38
CA LEU A 80 -4.92 -8.67 2.32
C LEU A 80 -4.22 -9.17 1.06
N LYS A 81 -3.62 -8.27 0.26
CA LYS A 81 -2.76 -8.70 -0.85
C LYS A 81 -1.71 -9.69 -0.37
N ASP A 82 -1.43 -10.72 -1.16
CA ASP A 82 -0.54 -11.83 -0.79
C ASP A 82 0.96 -11.48 -0.80
N LEU A 83 1.30 -10.29 -0.30
CA LEU A 83 2.67 -9.83 -0.06
C LEU A 83 2.89 -9.33 1.37
N PHE A 84 1.81 -9.20 2.15
CA PHE A 84 1.90 -8.82 3.55
C PHE A 84 2.17 -10.08 4.37
N TRP A 85 3.25 -10.11 5.14
CA TRP A 85 3.49 -11.24 6.02
C TRP A 85 2.35 -11.38 7.03
N THR A 86 1.86 -12.61 7.17
CA THR A 86 0.86 -12.99 8.17
C THR A 86 1.39 -14.25 8.83
N GLU A 87 1.60 -14.20 10.14
CA GLU A 87 2.29 -15.25 10.90
C GLU A 87 1.65 -16.62 10.65
N GLY A 88 2.46 -17.60 10.22
CA GLY A 88 2.01 -18.97 9.95
C GLY A 88 1.17 -19.15 8.68
N ILE A 89 0.80 -18.08 7.98
CA ILE A 89 -0.07 -18.12 6.79
C ILE A 89 0.78 -18.09 5.51
N PRO A 90 0.45 -18.89 4.47
CA PRO A 90 1.10 -18.80 3.16
C PRO A 90 1.21 -17.36 2.65
N THR A 91 2.40 -16.95 2.22
CA THR A 91 2.62 -15.64 1.58
C THR A 91 3.57 -15.78 0.40
N ALA A 92 3.04 -15.86 -0.82
CA ALA A 92 3.83 -16.21 -2.00
C ALA A 92 4.24 -15.01 -2.86
N ALA A 93 3.65 -13.83 -2.65
CA ALA A 93 3.86 -12.64 -3.48
C ALA A 93 3.59 -12.89 -4.98
N GLY A 94 2.68 -13.81 -5.30
CA GLY A 94 2.37 -14.22 -6.68
C GLY A 94 3.50 -15.01 -7.35
N THR A 95 4.53 -15.39 -6.60
CA THR A 95 5.73 -16.08 -7.07
C THR A 95 5.70 -17.55 -6.63
N THR A 96 5.80 -18.47 -7.59
CA THR A 96 5.72 -19.91 -7.31
C THR A 96 6.85 -20.41 -6.42
N LEU A 97 8.02 -19.75 -6.46
CA LEU A 97 9.16 -20.02 -5.58
C LEU A 97 8.83 -19.85 -4.09
N HIS A 98 7.90 -18.94 -3.74
CA HIS A 98 7.54 -18.65 -2.35
C HIS A 98 6.25 -19.34 -1.90
N ARG A 99 5.69 -20.28 -2.66
CA ARG A 99 4.42 -20.95 -2.32
C ARG A 99 4.42 -21.60 -0.92
N ASP A 100 5.59 -22.09 -0.49
CA ASP A 100 5.78 -22.78 0.79
C ASP A 100 6.32 -21.84 1.88
N PHE A 101 6.52 -20.54 1.56
CA PHE A 101 6.93 -19.55 2.56
C PHE A 101 5.80 -19.29 3.55
N ARG A 102 6.14 -19.41 4.84
CA ARG A 102 5.28 -19.10 5.98
C ARG A 102 6.04 -18.14 6.88
N PRO A 103 5.68 -16.84 6.93
CA PRO A 103 6.35 -15.88 7.80
C PRO A 103 6.23 -16.27 9.27
N SER A 104 7.28 -16.03 10.05
CA SER A 104 7.30 -16.25 11.50
C SER A 104 6.78 -15.06 12.30
N ALA A 105 6.30 -14.00 11.62
CA ALA A 105 5.77 -12.80 12.23
C ALA A 105 4.83 -12.08 11.27
N ASP A 106 3.91 -11.30 11.81
CA ASP A 106 3.04 -10.40 11.05
C ASP A 106 3.80 -9.18 10.52
N ALA A 107 3.41 -8.71 9.34
CA ALA A 107 3.74 -7.37 8.88
C ALA A 107 3.17 -6.31 9.85
N THR A 108 3.78 -5.13 9.91
CA THR A 108 3.29 -4.07 10.80
C THR A 108 1.84 -3.69 10.50
N VAL A 109 1.44 -3.65 9.23
CA VAL A 109 0.05 -3.36 8.85
C VAL A 109 -0.91 -4.46 9.28
N VAL A 110 -0.49 -5.73 9.23
CA VAL A 110 -1.31 -6.87 9.66
C VAL A 110 -1.51 -6.83 11.18
N ARG A 111 -0.43 -6.60 11.93
CA ARG A 111 -0.49 -6.41 13.39
C ARG A 111 -1.41 -5.25 13.78
N ARG A 112 -1.35 -4.12 13.07
CA ARG A 112 -2.24 -2.96 13.32
C ARG A 112 -3.70 -3.30 13.09
N LEU A 113 -4.01 -4.03 12.02
CA LEU A 113 -5.36 -4.50 11.71
C LEU A 113 -5.90 -5.46 12.78
N LYS A 114 -5.11 -6.48 13.17
CA LYS A 114 -5.46 -7.39 14.26
C LYS A 114 -5.70 -6.66 15.59
N ASN A 115 -4.85 -5.68 15.91
CA ASN A 115 -5.01 -4.86 17.12
C ASN A 115 -6.30 -4.01 17.07
N ALA A 116 -6.66 -3.47 15.90
CA ALA A 116 -7.93 -2.78 15.69
C ALA A 116 -9.15 -3.72 15.70
N GLY A 117 -8.92 -5.04 15.77
CA GLY A 117 -9.95 -6.07 15.80
C GLY A 117 -10.61 -6.31 14.44
N ALA A 118 -9.91 -6.01 13.34
CA ALA A 118 -10.36 -6.38 12.00
C ALA A 118 -10.34 -7.91 11.82
N VAL A 119 -11.31 -8.42 11.07
CA VAL A 119 -11.40 -9.84 10.71
C VAL A 119 -10.71 -10.04 9.36
N ILE A 120 -9.67 -10.87 9.30
CA ILE A 120 -8.87 -11.09 8.09
C ILE A 120 -9.41 -12.33 7.36
N LEU A 121 -10.13 -12.11 6.26
CA LEU A 121 -10.74 -13.18 5.46
C LEU A 121 -9.72 -14.03 4.70
N GLY A 122 -8.56 -13.46 4.37
CA GLY A 122 -7.56 -14.19 3.63
C GLY A 122 -6.60 -13.32 2.81
N LYS A 123 -5.86 -14.03 1.95
CA LYS A 123 -4.85 -13.51 1.04
C LYS A 123 -5.43 -13.43 -0.37
N VAL A 124 -5.27 -12.27 -1.02
CA VAL A 124 -5.77 -12.02 -2.37
C VAL A 124 -4.66 -11.90 -3.39
N GLN A 125 -5.01 -12.26 -4.62
CA GLN A 125 -4.10 -12.45 -5.74
C GLN A 125 -3.39 -11.16 -6.17
N LEU A 126 -2.19 -11.34 -6.72
CA LEU A 126 -1.36 -10.29 -7.28
C LEU A 126 -0.55 -10.80 -8.48
N THR A 127 0.02 -9.87 -9.24
CA THR A 127 1.04 -10.20 -10.23
C THR A 127 2.33 -10.67 -9.56
N GLU A 128 3.13 -11.46 -10.27
CA GLU A 128 4.37 -12.02 -9.73
C GLU A 128 5.32 -10.91 -9.25
N GLY A 129 5.75 -11.01 -7.99
CA GLY A 129 6.63 -10.03 -7.36
C GLY A 129 6.05 -8.61 -7.34
N ALA A 130 4.71 -8.48 -7.43
CA ALA A 130 4.00 -7.21 -7.56
C ALA A 130 4.35 -6.36 -8.80
N TYR A 131 4.99 -6.95 -9.82
CA TYR A 131 5.53 -6.23 -10.99
C TYR A 131 4.49 -6.01 -12.11
N ALA A 132 4.58 -6.76 -13.21
CA ALA A 132 3.81 -6.50 -14.43
C ALA A 132 2.73 -7.56 -14.70
N ASP A 133 3.10 -8.85 -14.70
CA ASP A 133 2.22 -9.94 -15.11
C ASP A 133 2.03 -10.98 -14.00
N HIS A 134 0.89 -11.64 -14.00
CA HIS A 134 0.71 -12.82 -13.16
C HIS A 134 1.63 -13.92 -13.65
N HIS A 135 2.20 -14.70 -12.73
CA HIS A 135 3.02 -15.84 -13.09
C HIS A 135 2.24 -16.77 -14.04
N PRO A 136 2.84 -17.39 -15.08
CA PRO A 136 2.11 -18.19 -16.07
C PRO A 136 1.27 -19.35 -15.52
N LEU A 137 1.67 -19.89 -14.36
CA LEU A 137 0.93 -20.95 -13.63
C LEU A 137 -0.17 -20.41 -12.71
N VAL A 138 -0.29 -19.10 -12.57
CA VAL A 138 -1.27 -18.42 -11.73
C VAL A 138 -2.35 -17.84 -12.63
N LYS A 139 -3.59 -18.27 -12.44
CA LYS A 139 -4.73 -17.72 -13.16
C LYS A 139 -4.99 -16.28 -12.67
N PRO A 140 -4.97 -15.27 -13.56
CA PRO A 140 -5.31 -13.90 -13.19
C PRO A 140 -6.76 -13.78 -12.71
N PRO A 141 -7.07 -12.88 -11.76
CA PRO A 141 -8.44 -12.57 -11.39
C PRO A 141 -9.23 -12.00 -12.58
N LYS A 142 -10.53 -12.23 -12.62
CA LYS A 142 -11.44 -11.62 -13.61
C LYS A 142 -12.10 -10.38 -13.04
N ASN A 143 -12.26 -9.36 -13.86
CA ASN A 143 -12.95 -8.13 -13.46
C ASN A 143 -14.47 -8.43 -13.27
N PRO A 144 -15.07 -8.07 -12.13
CA PRO A 144 -16.47 -8.39 -11.83
C PRO A 144 -17.47 -7.59 -12.67
N TRP A 145 -17.07 -6.48 -13.27
CA TRP A 145 -17.92 -5.71 -14.19
C TRP A 145 -18.07 -6.39 -15.55
N ASN A 146 -17.01 -7.06 -16.01
CA ASN A 146 -16.99 -7.87 -17.21
C ASN A 146 -15.71 -8.72 -17.24
N ALA A 147 -15.83 -10.03 -17.42
CA ALA A 147 -14.68 -10.95 -17.45
C ALA A 147 -13.64 -10.65 -18.54
N SER A 148 -14.02 -9.94 -19.61
CA SER A 148 -13.12 -9.51 -20.68
C SER A 148 -12.39 -8.20 -20.38
N TYR A 149 -12.75 -7.49 -19.31
CA TYR A 149 -12.06 -6.26 -18.91
C TYR A 149 -10.82 -6.57 -18.09
N TRP A 150 -9.83 -5.71 -18.24
CA TRP A 150 -8.62 -5.78 -17.42
C TRP A 150 -8.98 -5.55 -15.95
N PRO A 151 -8.56 -6.43 -15.01
CA PRO A 151 -8.78 -6.24 -13.58
C PRO A 151 -7.82 -5.21 -12.96
N GLY A 152 -6.82 -4.74 -13.71
CA GLY A 152 -5.72 -3.94 -13.18
C GLY A 152 -4.64 -4.77 -12.48
N ILE A 153 -3.46 -4.18 -12.31
CA ILE A 153 -2.29 -4.77 -11.64
C ILE A 153 -1.62 -3.75 -10.70
N SER A 154 -0.79 -4.16 -9.75
CA SER A 154 -0.54 -5.53 -9.32
C SER A 154 -1.45 -6.00 -8.19
N SER A 155 -2.27 -5.11 -7.61
CA SER A 155 -3.24 -5.48 -6.55
C SER A 155 -4.57 -5.97 -7.14
N SER A 156 -4.49 -6.87 -8.12
CA SER A 156 -5.62 -7.35 -8.92
C SER A 156 -6.70 -7.98 -8.03
N GLY A 157 -6.32 -8.92 -7.17
CA GLY A 157 -7.24 -9.62 -6.27
C GLY A 157 -7.85 -8.68 -5.22
N SER A 158 -7.08 -7.73 -4.68
CA SER A 158 -7.60 -6.72 -3.74
C SER A 158 -8.75 -5.92 -4.35
N ALA A 159 -8.60 -5.45 -5.59
CA ALA A 159 -9.65 -4.70 -6.27
C ALA A 159 -10.84 -5.59 -6.66
N VAL A 160 -10.60 -6.78 -7.23
CA VAL A 160 -11.68 -7.69 -7.63
C VAL A 160 -12.51 -8.13 -6.42
N ALA A 161 -11.87 -8.55 -5.32
CA ALA A 161 -12.56 -8.98 -4.10
C ALA A 161 -13.42 -7.84 -3.51
N THR A 162 -12.87 -6.61 -3.45
CA THR A 162 -13.60 -5.46 -2.89
C THR A 162 -14.78 -5.04 -3.79
N ALA A 163 -14.60 -5.07 -5.11
CA ALA A 163 -15.65 -4.68 -6.07
C ALA A 163 -16.77 -5.74 -6.18
N ALA A 164 -16.45 -7.01 -6.02
CA ALA A 164 -17.43 -8.11 -6.04
C ALA A 164 -18.19 -8.31 -4.72
N GLY A 165 -17.90 -7.50 -3.69
CA GLY A 165 -18.49 -7.64 -2.36
C GLY A 165 -17.96 -8.85 -1.59
N LEU A 166 -16.76 -9.34 -1.91
CA LEU A 166 -16.12 -10.47 -1.23
C LEU A 166 -15.32 -10.04 0.01
N CYS A 167 -15.10 -8.74 0.18
CA CYS A 167 -14.69 -8.12 1.45
C CYS A 167 -15.26 -6.70 1.58
N PHE A 168 -15.19 -6.12 2.78
CA PHE A 168 -15.60 -4.73 3.02
C PHE A 168 -14.49 -3.70 2.74
N GLY A 169 -13.26 -4.17 2.68
CA GLY A 169 -12.10 -3.40 2.27
C GLY A 169 -10.91 -4.32 2.10
N SER A 170 -9.86 -3.81 1.47
CA SER A 170 -8.62 -4.56 1.32
C SER A 170 -7.40 -3.67 1.37
N LEU A 171 -6.24 -4.31 1.58
CA LEU A 171 -4.95 -3.66 1.39
C LEU A 171 -4.29 -4.10 0.09
N GLY A 172 -3.55 -3.17 -0.52
CA GLY A 172 -2.70 -3.41 -1.68
C GLY A 172 -1.34 -2.72 -1.53
N SER A 173 -0.50 -2.86 -2.55
CA SER A 173 0.74 -2.12 -2.68
C SER A 173 0.76 -1.32 -3.98
N ASP A 174 1.42 -0.16 -3.98
CA ASP A 174 1.52 0.75 -5.13
C ASP A 174 2.94 1.28 -5.28
N THR A 175 3.64 0.77 -6.30
CA THR A 175 5.00 1.19 -6.68
C THR A 175 4.94 2.19 -7.84
N GLY A 176 4.19 1.85 -8.89
CA GLY A 176 3.99 2.69 -10.08
C GLY A 176 2.53 2.97 -10.43
N GLY A 177 1.58 2.58 -9.56
CA GLY A 177 0.14 2.62 -9.83
C GLY A 177 -0.62 1.41 -9.30
N SER A 178 0.04 0.50 -8.60
CA SER A 178 -0.50 -0.82 -8.30
C SER A 178 -1.66 -0.88 -7.30
N ILE A 179 -2.10 0.25 -6.74
CA ILE A 179 -3.40 0.41 -6.06
C ILE A 179 -4.36 1.18 -6.96
N ARG A 180 -3.88 2.29 -7.54
CA ARG A 180 -4.69 3.23 -8.32
C ARG A 180 -5.24 2.62 -9.62
N TRP A 181 -4.45 1.85 -10.37
CA TRP A 181 -4.88 1.20 -11.61
C TRP A 181 -5.94 0.12 -11.38
N PRO A 182 -5.77 -0.83 -10.43
CA PRO A 182 -6.84 -1.77 -10.08
C PRO A 182 -8.11 -1.06 -9.61
N CYS A 183 -8.00 0.01 -8.81
CA CYS A 183 -9.19 0.74 -8.37
C CYS A 183 -9.92 1.44 -9.53
N ALA A 184 -9.18 2.06 -10.46
CA ALA A 184 -9.74 2.67 -11.65
C ALA A 184 -10.45 1.63 -12.55
N ALA A 185 -9.87 0.44 -12.69
CA ALA A 185 -10.43 -0.64 -13.52
C ALA A 185 -11.68 -1.30 -12.91
N ASN A 186 -11.80 -1.30 -11.58
CA ASN A 186 -12.90 -1.97 -10.86
C ASN A 186 -13.89 -1.00 -10.20
N GLY A 187 -13.81 0.31 -10.47
CA GLY A 187 -14.75 1.30 -9.95
C GLY A 187 -14.68 1.48 -8.43
N LEU A 188 -13.47 1.49 -7.86
CA LEU A 188 -13.23 1.59 -6.42
C LEU A 188 -12.48 2.86 -6.05
N THR A 189 -12.46 3.15 -4.74
CA THR A 189 -11.61 4.20 -4.16
C THR A 189 -10.32 3.55 -3.64
N GLY A 190 -9.17 3.98 -4.14
CA GLY A 190 -7.87 3.50 -3.70
C GLY A 190 -6.91 4.64 -3.44
N LEU A 191 -6.14 4.55 -2.36
CA LEU A 191 -5.21 5.60 -1.96
C LEU A 191 -3.79 5.08 -1.85
N LYS A 192 -2.88 5.67 -2.64
CA LYS A 192 -1.45 5.58 -2.39
C LYS A 192 -1.06 6.73 -1.45
N PRO A 193 -0.74 6.47 -0.17
CA PRO A 193 -0.40 7.54 0.75
C PRO A 193 0.95 8.18 0.41
N SER A 194 1.36 9.19 1.20
CA SER A 194 2.73 9.70 1.17
C SER A 194 3.74 8.60 1.49
N TRP A 195 4.91 8.62 0.84
CA TRP A 195 5.95 7.63 1.09
C TRP A 195 6.40 7.68 2.57
N GLY A 196 6.49 6.51 3.20
CA GLY A 196 6.76 6.38 4.64
C GLY A 196 5.56 6.58 5.58
N ARG A 197 4.37 7.00 5.10
CA ARG A 197 3.18 7.16 5.96
C ARG A 197 2.68 5.83 6.53
N VAL A 198 2.84 4.75 5.77
CA VAL A 198 2.50 3.38 6.17
C VAL A 198 3.77 2.55 6.13
N SER A 199 4.03 1.80 7.20
CA SER A 199 5.21 0.93 7.29
C SER A 199 5.21 -0.14 6.21
N ARG A 200 6.41 -0.42 5.68
CA ARG A 200 6.68 -1.52 4.75
C ARG A 200 7.30 -2.73 5.45
N HIS A 201 7.47 -2.68 6.76
CA HIS A 201 8.02 -3.81 7.52
C HIS A 201 7.14 -5.05 7.40
N GLY A 202 7.76 -6.17 7.01
CA GLY A 202 7.09 -7.45 6.74
C GLY A 202 6.27 -7.45 5.45
N THR A 203 6.66 -6.67 4.45
CA THR A 203 6.06 -6.71 3.11
C THR A 203 7.07 -7.17 2.08
N PHE A 204 6.64 -7.97 1.10
CA PHE A 204 7.50 -8.33 -0.03
C PHE A 204 7.85 -7.06 -0.81
N GLU A 205 9.14 -6.81 -0.99
CA GLU A 205 9.65 -5.60 -1.63
C GLU A 205 9.79 -5.80 -3.15
N LEU A 206 9.28 -4.84 -3.93
CA LEU A 206 9.53 -4.74 -5.37
C LEU A 206 10.59 -3.68 -5.65
N ALA A 207 10.40 -2.47 -5.12
CA ALA A 207 11.32 -1.35 -5.27
C ALA A 207 11.23 -0.43 -4.04
N ALA A 208 12.18 -0.58 -3.12
CA ALA A 208 12.20 0.05 -1.80
C ALA A 208 11.85 1.55 -1.79
N THR A 209 12.39 2.30 -2.75
CA THR A 209 12.25 3.76 -2.85
C THR A 209 10.92 4.22 -3.43
N LEU A 210 10.12 3.30 -3.96
CA LEU A 210 8.85 3.57 -4.64
C LEU A 210 7.66 2.85 -4.00
N ASP A 211 7.90 1.77 -3.27
CA ASP A 211 6.83 0.97 -2.69
C ASP A 211 6.01 1.75 -1.66
N HIS A 212 4.70 1.61 -1.75
CA HIS A 212 3.74 2.09 -0.76
C HIS A 212 2.77 0.98 -0.42
N VAL A 213 2.34 0.92 0.84
CA VAL A 213 1.17 0.15 1.26
C VAL A 213 -0.01 1.09 1.37
N GLY A 214 -1.19 0.67 0.91
CA GLY A 214 -2.36 1.52 0.97
C GLY A 214 -3.69 0.77 0.91
N PRO A 215 -4.77 1.45 1.32
CA PRO A 215 -6.10 0.88 1.37
C PRO A 215 -6.84 0.94 0.04
N ILE A 216 -7.77 0.01 -0.12
CA ILE A 216 -8.77 -0.07 -1.18
C ILE A 216 -10.13 -0.25 -0.51
N GLY A 217 -11.09 0.59 -0.87
CA GLY A 217 -12.45 0.58 -0.32
C GLY A 217 -13.48 1.07 -1.34
N ARG A 218 -14.76 1.05 -0.95
CA ARG A 218 -15.86 1.49 -1.83
C ARG A 218 -16.08 3.01 -1.79
N SER A 219 -15.70 3.66 -0.69
CA SER A 219 -15.79 5.11 -0.54
C SER A 219 -14.51 5.73 0.01
N ALA A 220 -14.43 7.07 -0.06
CA ALA A 220 -13.35 7.82 0.57
C ALA A 220 -13.36 7.67 2.11
N ALA A 221 -14.53 7.50 2.72
CA ALA A 221 -14.66 7.26 4.15
C ALA A 221 -14.06 5.89 4.53
N ASP A 222 -14.37 4.83 3.78
CA ASP A 222 -13.79 3.50 4.00
C ASP A 222 -12.27 3.50 3.88
N VAL A 223 -11.74 4.17 2.85
CA VAL A 223 -10.31 4.37 2.65
C VAL A 223 -9.68 5.16 3.81
N GLY A 224 -10.36 6.19 4.31
CA GLY A 224 -9.94 6.97 5.48
C GLY A 224 -9.87 6.12 6.76
N ALA A 225 -10.88 5.28 6.99
CA ALA A 225 -10.94 4.36 8.13
C ALA A 225 -9.79 3.35 8.10
N LEU A 226 -9.56 2.70 6.94
CA LEU A 226 -8.45 1.77 6.75
C LEU A 226 -7.09 2.46 6.92
N LEU A 227 -6.91 3.63 6.30
CA LEU A 227 -5.65 4.39 6.42
C LEU A 227 -5.37 4.79 7.86
N GLY A 228 -6.39 5.21 8.61
CA GLY A 228 -6.28 5.58 10.01
C GLY A 228 -5.71 4.46 10.89
N VAL A 229 -6.05 3.21 10.59
CA VAL A 229 -5.54 2.04 11.31
C VAL A 229 -4.12 1.66 10.89
N ILE A 230 -3.82 1.67 9.58
CA ILE A 230 -2.54 1.14 9.10
C ILE A 230 -1.41 2.17 9.11
N ALA A 231 -1.72 3.47 9.16
CA ALA A 231 -0.72 4.54 9.11
C ALA A 231 0.01 4.75 10.45
N GLY A 232 1.18 5.39 10.38
CA GLY A 232 1.94 5.84 11.55
C GLY A 232 3.34 5.26 11.62
N HIS A 233 4.19 5.91 12.42
CA HIS A 233 5.59 5.55 12.65
C HIS A 233 5.74 4.09 13.10
N ASP A 234 6.77 3.43 12.59
CA ASP A 234 7.13 2.06 12.96
C ASP A 234 8.64 1.95 13.16
N PRO A 235 9.12 1.65 14.38
CA PRO A 235 10.56 1.51 14.63
C PRO A 235 11.20 0.36 13.85
N ASN A 236 10.41 -0.59 13.32
CA ASN A 236 10.92 -1.68 12.49
C ASN A 236 11.07 -1.30 11.00
N ASP A 237 10.62 -0.11 10.62
CA ASP A 237 10.78 0.47 9.28
C ASP A 237 11.52 1.82 9.38
N PRO A 238 12.83 1.86 9.06
CA PRO A 238 13.62 3.09 9.14
C PRO A 238 13.19 4.17 8.14
N THR A 239 12.29 3.83 7.20
CA THR A 239 11.73 4.77 6.22
C THR A 239 10.36 5.32 6.63
N SER A 240 9.80 4.84 7.76
CA SER A 240 8.51 5.31 8.24
C SER A 240 8.58 6.74 8.77
N LEU A 241 7.59 7.56 8.41
CA LEU A 241 7.48 8.93 8.86
C LEU A 241 7.13 8.97 10.35
N VAL A 242 7.80 9.86 11.08
CA VAL A 242 7.51 10.14 12.50
C VAL A 242 6.32 11.08 12.69
N ASP A 243 5.81 11.69 11.61
CA ASP A 243 4.66 12.60 11.66
C ASP A 243 3.42 11.92 12.26
N PRO A 244 2.67 12.61 13.14
CA PRO A 244 1.44 12.07 13.70
C PRO A 244 0.45 11.69 12.60
N VAL A 245 -0.36 10.67 12.86
CA VAL A 245 -1.42 10.23 11.95
C VAL A 245 -2.59 11.20 12.08
N PRO A 246 -3.01 11.88 10.99
CA PRO A 246 -4.21 12.71 11.02
C PRO A 246 -5.48 11.86 11.21
N ASP A 247 -6.52 12.48 11.77
CA ASP A 247 -7.87 11.90 11.73
C ASP A 247 -8.47 12.06 10.33
N TYR A 248 -8.26 11.04 9.48
CA TYR A 248 -8.72 11.06 8.09
C TYR A 248 -10.26 11.06 7.97
N LEU A 249 -10.97 10.47 8.93
CA LEU A 249 -12.44 10.45 8.91
C LEU A 249 -13.01 11.82 9.24
N ALA A 250 -12.45 12.50 10.25
CA ALA A 250 -12.82 13.88 10.54
C ALA A 250 -12.50 14.83 9.37
N ALA A 251 -11.36 14.62 8.69
CA ALA A 251 -11.00 15.39 7.51
C ALA A 251 -11.96 15.13 6.32
N ALA A 252 -12.41 13.90 6.12
CA ALA A 252 -13.33 13.53 5.03
C ALA A 252 -14.72 14.18 5.18
N ALA A 253 -15.11 14.56 6.41
CA ALA A 253 -16.36 15.27 6.67
C ALA A 253 -16.28 16.78 6.39
N GLN A 254 -15.08 17.32 6.10
CA GLN A 254 -14.89 18.74 5.82
C GLN A 254 -15.28 19.08 4.38
N ASP A 255 -15.86 20.25 4.21
CA ASP A 255 -16.17 20.81 2.90
C ASP A 255 -14.91 21.37 2.22
N VAL A 256 -14.90 21.30 0.89
CA VAL A 256 -13.77 21.65 0.03
C VAL A 256 -13.92 23.03 -0.63
N ARG A 257 -14.97 23.80 -0.31
CA ARG A 257 -15.10 25.19 -0.79
C ARG A 257 -13.87 26.00 -0.40
N GLY A 258 -13.29 26.69 -1.38
CA GLY A 258 -12.07 27.49 -1.19
C GLY A 258 -10.77 26.72 -1.33
N CYS A 259 -10.79 25.39 -1.54
CA CYS A 259 -9.60 24.64 -1.94
C CYS A 259 -9.22 25.00 -3.40
N GLY A 260 -7.97 25.39 -3.61
CA GLY A 260 -7.44 25.61 -4.95
C GLY A 260 -7.29 24.29 -5.71
N SER A 261 -7.88 24.21 -6.91
CA SER A 261 -7.67 23.10 -7.84
C SER A 261 -6.71 23.51 -8.95
N ALA A 262 -5.69 22.69 -9.23
CA ALA A 262 -4.83 22.86 -10.39
C ALA A 262 -5.09 21.72 -11.39
N SER A 263 -5.36 22.07 -12.65
CA SER A 263 -5.38 21.11 -13.75
C SER A 263 -4.02 21.14 -14.46
N ILE A 264 -3.46 19.96 -14.73
CA ILE A 264 -2.24 19.82 -15.53
C ILE A 264 -2.68 19.45 -16.96
N PRO A 265 -2.46 20.32 -17.96
CA PRO A 265 -2.83 20.02 -19.34
C PRO A 265 -2.08 18.79 -19.87
N PRO A 266 -2.69 17.99 -20.76
CA PRO A 266 -1.95 16.95 -21.47
C PRO A 266 -0.81 17.59 -22.29
N GLY A 267 0.40 17.02 -22.20
CA GLY A 267 1.57 17.49 -22.96
C GLY A 267 2.47 18.51 -22.24
N THR A 268 2.13 18.98 -21.04
CA THR A 268 3.12 19.70 -20.22
C THR A 268 4.18 18.73 -19.73
N ALA A 269 5.37 18.79 -20.34
CA ALA A 269 6.59 18.27 -19.74
C ALA A 269 6.85 19.10 -18.48
N THR A 270 6.47 18.58 -17.31
CA THR A 270 6.86 19.16 -16.04
C THR A 270 8.35 18.93 -15.87
N THR A 271 9.17 19.84 -16.40
CA THR A 271 10.53 20.01 -15.90
C THR A 271 10.39 20.37 -14.43
N TRP A 272 10.65 19.38 -13.56
CA TRP A 272 10.88 19.63 -12.15
C TRP A 272 12.19 20.39 -12.02
N THR A 273 12.16 21.70 -12.26
CA THR A 273 13.19 22.56 -11.72
C THR A 273 13.01 22.52 -10.21
N LEU A 274 13.87 21.77 -9.53
CA LEU A 274 14.13 21.97 -8.11
C LEU A 274 14.48 23.44 -7.94
N ARG A 275 13.49 24.29 -7.63
CA ARG A 275 13.77 25.60 -7.08
C ARG A 275 14.41 25.33 -5.72
N PRO A 276 15.67 25.70 -5.49
CA PRO A 276 16.22 25.65 -4.15
C PRO A 276 15.36 26.60 -3.33
N SER A 277 14.54 26.06 -2.43
CA SER A 277 13.96 26.86 -1.36
C SER A 277 15.14 27.48 -0.62
N ALA A 278 15.16 28.81 -0.58
CA ALA A 278 16.19 29.61 0.05
C ALA A 278 16.23 29.31 1.56
N CYS A 279 16.96 28.28 1.96
CA CYS A 279 17.30 28.03 3.35
C CYS A 279 18.55 27.15 3.50
N TRP A 280 19.60 27.48 2.74
CA TRP A 280 20.98 27.08 3.05
C TRP A 280 21.90 28.24 2.66
N ARG A 281 22.02 29.25 3.51
CA ARG A 281 23.17 30.16 3.46
C ARG A 281 24.35 29.43 4.09
N THR A 282 25.18 28.81 3.26
CA THR A 282 26.55 28.46 3.67
C THR A 282 27.38 29.76 3.73
N PRO A 283 28.20 29.99 4.77
CA PRO A 283 29.14 31.10 4.77
C PRO A 283 30.15 30.88 3.63
N SER A 284 30.41 31.94 2.88
CA SER A 284 31.41 32.00 1.81
C SER A 284 32.79 31.54 2.29
N MET A 285 33.33 30.49 1.69
CA MET A 285 34.77 30.23 1.68
C MET A 285 35.36 30.62 0.31
N PRO A 286 36.61 31.12 0.24
CA PRO A 286 37.18 31.64 -0.99
C PRO A 286 37.47 30.52 -2.00
N SER A 287 37.28 30.85 -3.28
CA SER A 287 37.49 29.97 -4.44
C SER A 287 38.92 29.43 -4.52
N ALA A 288 39.08 28.10 -4.40
CA ALA A 288 40.25 27.41 -4.91
C ALA A 288 39.94 26.89 -6.32
N ARG A 289 40.62 27.44 -7.34
CA ARG A 289 40.56 26.94 -8.73
C ARG A 289 41.21 25.57 -8.77
N LEU A 290 40.44 24.53 -9.08
CA LEU A 290 40.97 23.24 -9.50
C LEU A 290 41.07 23.24 -11.04
N ALA A 291 42.28 23.08 -11.55
CA ALA A 291 42.56 22.94 -12.98
C ALA A 291 42.00 21.62 -13.52
N PRO A 292 41.55 21.56 -14.78
CA PRO A 292 40.99 20.35 -15.37
C PRO A 292 42.09 19.30 -15.64
N THR A 293 41.93 18.11 -15.07
CA THR A 293 42.71 16.92 -15.41
C THR A 293 42.20 16.34 -16.75
N PRO A 294 43.08 15.99 -17.70
CA PRO A 294 42.65 15.53 -19.02
C PRO A 294 42.16 14.07 -19.00
N LEU A 295 41.18 13.79 -19.87
CA LEU A 295 40.75 12.45 -20.24
C LEU A 295 41.95 11.63 -20.74
N MET A 296 42.24 10.49 -20.10
CA MET A 296 43.03 9.42 -20.73
C MET A 296 42.08 8.49 -21.48
N SER A 297 41.93 8.75 -22.77
CA SER A 297 41.75 7.71 -23.78
C SER A 297 43.08 6.94 -23.96
N ASP A 298 42.99 5.71 -24.45
CA ASP A 298 44.07 4.82 -24.90
C ASP A 298 44.66 3.83 -23.88
N PHE A 299 44.04 2.64 -23.84
CA PHE A 299 44.71 1.41 -23.42
C PHE A 299 45.26 0.68 -24.65
N PRO A 300 46.59 0.45 -24.76
CA PRO A 300 47.12 -0.43 -25.78
C PRO A 300 46.90 -1.89 -25.39
N THR A 301 46.20 -2.64 -26.24
CA THR A 301 46.11 -4.10 -26.17
C THR A 301 47.49 -4.72 -26.44
N SER A 302 48.13 -5.26 -25.41
CA SER A 302 49.23 -6.21 -25.60
C SER A 302 48.80 -7.61 -25.17
N ARG A 303 48.66 -8.48 -26.16
CA ARG A 303 48.51 -9.93 -25.97
C ARG A 303 49.86 -10.49 -25.56
N ARG A 304 49.97 -11.05 -24.36
CA ARG A 304 50.99 -12.06 -24.04
C ARG A 304 50.33 -13.28 -23.41
N ARG A 305 50.39 -14.40 -24.13
CA ARG A 305 50.14 -15.74 -23.60
C ARG A 305 51.32 -16.14 -22.71
N SER A 306 51.06 -16.67 -21.53
CA SER A 306 51.98 -17.59 -20.85
C SER A 306 51.24 -18.89 -20.54
N PRO A 307 51.87 -20.07 -20.75
CA PRO A 307 51.27 -21.36 -20.47
C PRO A 307 51.61 -21.76 -19.03
N THR A 308 50.60 -22.11 -18.25
CA THR A 308 50.58 -23.12 -17.16
C THR A 308 49.48 -22.75 -16.15
N GLY A 309 48.52 -23.66 -16.00
CA GLY A 309 47.38 -23.47 -15.11
C GLY A 309 47.75 -23.66 -13.65
N ARG A 310 47.30 -22.71 -12.81
CA ARG A 310 46.78 -22.87 -11.44
C ARG A 310 46.45 -21.46 -10.91
N ARG A 311 45.19 -21.22 -10.52
CA ARG A 311 44.79 -20.01 -9.80
C ARG A 311 44.44 -20.39 -8.36
N THR A 312 45.29 -20.00 -7.44
CA THR A 312 44.98 -19.85 -6.00
C THR A 312 44.92 -18.35 -5.70
N VAL A 313 43.78 -17.88 -5.19
CA VAL A 313 43.62 -16.48 -4.75
C VAL A 313 43.73 -16.44 -3.23
N ARG A 314 44.82 -15.88 -2.73
CA ARG A 314 45.03 -15.54 -1.31
C ARG A 314 44.61 -14.09 -1.09
N TRP A 315 43.68 -13.85 -0.17
CA TRP A 315 43.33 -12.52 0.31
C TRP A 315 44.39 -12.03 1.31
N LYS A 316 45.01 -10.88 1.05
CA LYS A 316 45.81 -10.12 2.03
C LYS A 316 44.99 -8.92 2.50
N LEU A 317 44.48 -8.97 3.72
CA LEU A 317 44.04 -7.79 4.46
C LEU A 317 45.24 -6.88 4.70
N ARG A 318 45.13 -5.60 4.35
CA ARG A 318 45.96 -4.54 4.95
C ARG A 318 45.04 -3.56 5.67
N SER A 319 45.29 -3.44 6.96
CA SER A 319 44.74 -2.46 7.86
C SER A 319 45.22 -1.05 7.49
N LEU A 320 44.31 -0.08 7.58
CA LEU A 320 44.67 1.33 7.70
C LEU A 320 43.78 1.94 8.79
N MET A 321 44.37 2.01 9.98
CA MET A 321 43.92 2.86 11.07
C MET A 321 43.99 4.33 10.63
N ARG A 322 42.90 5.08 10.80
CA ARG A 322 42.92 6.55 10.88
C ARG A 322 42.07 7.03 12.06
N ARG A 323 42.64 8.03 12.74
CA ARG A 323 42.39 8.58 14.08
C ARG A 323 41.00 9.25 14.25
N PRO A 324 40.50 9.39 15.49
CA PRO A 324 39.23 10.07 15.80
C PRO A 324 39.37 11.61 15.79
N ILE A 325 38.31 12.30 15.38
CA ILE A 325 38.14 13.77 15.43
C ILE A 325 37.18 14.10 16.60
N PRO A 326 37.41 15.16 17.41
CA PRO A 326 36.75 15.35 18.70
C PRO A 326 35.30 15.86 18.59
N LEU A 327 34.48 15.42 19.55
CA LEU A 327 33.13 15.88 19.84
C LEU A 327 33.12 17.34 20.31
N ALA A 328 32.47 18.22 19.54
CA ALA A 328 32.09 19.54 20.01
C ALA A 328 30.61 19.51 20.46
N ARG A 329 30.38 19.77 21.75
CA ARG A 329 29.07 20.11 22.33
C ARG A 329 28.63 21.48 21.78
N MET A 330 27.45 21.55 21.16
CA MET A 330 26.71 22.79 20.99
C MET A 330 25.32 22.62 21.60
N SER A 331 25.03 23.43 22.62
CA SER A 331 23.67 23.68 23.07
C SER A 331 22.98 24.61 22.07
N MET A 332 21.70 24.37 21.78
CA MET A 332 20.86 25.34 21.09
C MET A 332 19.70 25.70 22.00
N VAL A 333 19.68 26.98 22.39
CA VAL A 333 18.55 27.67 23.00
C VAL A 333 17.56 28.04 21.88
N ARG A 334 16.27 27.85 22.15
CA ARG A 334 15.16 28.06 21.23
C ARG A 334 14.64 29.51 21.35
N SER A 335 14.50 30.24 20.25
CA SER A 335 13.74 31.49 20.21
C SER A 335 12.94 31.68 18.91
N SER A 336 11.61 31.72 19.07
CA SER A 336 10.56 32.34 18.20
C SER A 336 10.05 31.57 16.95
N PRO A 337 8.84 31.92 16.43
CA PRO A 337 7.50 31.42 16.78
C PRO A 337 6.91 30.44 15.71
N PRO A 338 5.75 29.78 15.95
CA PRO A 338 5.27 28.71 15.06
C PRO A 338 4.57 29.27 13.82
N CYS A 339 5.02 28.85 12.63
CA CYS A 339 4.27 28.99 11.39
C CYS A 339 3.52 27.67 11.14
N SER A 340 2.21 27.70 11.36
CA SER A 340 1.30 26.58 11.17
C SER A 340 0.89 26.46 9.70
N ARG A 341 1.31 25.36 9.04
CA ARG A 341 0.60 24.70 7.93
C ARG A 341 1.38 23.48 7.42
N PRO A 342 0.88 22.24 7.56
CA PRO A 342 1.40 21.11 6.81
C PRO A 342 0.81 21.14 5.40
N ALA A 343 1.68 21.17 4.38
CA ALA A 343 1.30 20.97 3.00
C ALA A 343 1.14 19.46 2.72
N ALA A 344 -0.08 19.03 2.42
CA ALA A 344 -0.39 17.68 1.94
C ALA A 344 -1.49 17.74 0.87
N LEU A 345 -1.43 16.80 -0.09
CA LEU A 345 -2.35 16.53 -1.23
C LEU A 345 -2.17 17.44 -2.47
N TYR A 346 -2.22 16.96 -3.72
CA TYR A 346 -3.26 16.10 -4.35
C TYR A 346 -2.78 15.35 -5.61
N LEU A 347 -3.40 14.19 -5.90
CA LEU A 347 -3.77 13.78 -7.27
C LEU A 347 -4.98 12.83 -7.25
N LEU A 348 -6.16 13.36 -7.57
CA LEU A 348 -7.36 12.62 -7.97
C LEU A 348 -7.92 13.37 -9.19
N SER A 349 -7.76 12.81 -10.39
CA SER A 349 -8.47 13.30 -11.58
C SER A 349 -9.61 12.36 -11.90
N THR A 350 -10.80 12.95 -11.94
CA THR A 350 -12.05 12.37 -12.38
C THR A 350 -12.02 12.21 -13.90
N ILE A 351 -12.30 11.01 -14.42
CA ILE A 351 -12.72 10.83 -15.82
C ILE A 351 -14.25 10.88 -15.83
N ARG A 352 -14.82 12.02 -16.23
CA ARG A 352 -16.21 12.13 -16.67
C ARG A 352 -16.26 12.95 -17.96
N ARG A 353 -17.04 12.45 -18.93
CA ARG A 353 -17.27 12.88 -20.33
C ARG A 353 -16.28 12.20 -21.29
N SER A 354 -16.70 11.24 -22.11
CA SER A 354 -17.75 11.38 -23.11
C SER A 354 -18.43 10.05 -23.43
N CYS A 355 -19.75 9.97 -23.21
CA CYS A 355 -20.69 9.08 -23.91
C CYS A 355 -22.11 9.59 -23.63
N CYS A 356 -22.42 10.79 -24.11
CA CYS A 356 -23.80 11.21 -24.31
C CYS A 356 -24.26 10.67 -25.67
N GLY A 357 -24.65 9.40 -25.70
CA GLY A 357 -25.49 8.83 -26.75
C GLY A 357 -26.86 8.56 -26.13
N GLY A 358 -27.84 9.38 -26.46
CA GLY A 358 -29.20 9.24 -25.94
C GLY A 358 -29.87 7.98 -26.50
N TRP A 359 -30.42 7.16 -25.61
CA TRP A 359 -31.36 6.09 -25.97
C TRP A 359 -32.75 6.50 -25.50
N ARG A 360 -33.64 6.77 -26.45
CA ARG A 360 -35.08 6.88 -26.20
C ARG A 360 -35.65 5.47 -26.13
N TYR A 361 -36.41 5.19 -25.08
CA TYR A 361 -37.32 4.05 -25.05
C TYR A 361 -38.44 4.30 -26.07
N ALA A 362 -38.59 3.40 -27.04
CA ALA A 362 -39.82 3.26 -27.81
C ALA A 362 -40.56 2.05 -27.26
N ALA A 363 -41.75 2.29 -26.72
CA ALA A 363 -42.74 1.25 -26.47
C ALA A 363 -43.32 0.80 -27.81
N GLY A 364 -43.42 -0.52 -27.99
CA GLY A 364 -44.00 -1.20 -29.14
C GLY A 364 -43.97 -2.70 -28.91
#